data_AF-A0A965IMX1-F1
#
_entry.id   AF-A0A965IMX1-F1
#
_cell.length_a   1.000
_cell.length_b   1.000
_cell.length_c   1.000
_cell.angle_alpha   90.00
_cell.angle_beta   90.00
_cell.angle_gamma   90.00
#
_symmetry.space_group_name_H-M   'P 1'
#
loop_
_entity.id
_entity.type
_entity.pdbx_description
1 polymer ?
#
loop_
_entity_poly.entity_id
_entity_poly.type
_entity_poly.pdbx_seq_one_letter_code
_entity_poly.pdbx_strand_id
1 'polypeptide(L)'
;MRVQLDKTAYKFLKKEQTSIDRMMMLVGSLTPLATIPQIITIYSAQSVANVSLLTWILYDLSSVLFLSYAILHKLPPLIISSILWIIVDSAVVIAWFIFH
;
A
#
# COMPACT_ATOMS: atom_id res chain seq x y z
N MET A 1 -1.27 -0.65 36.20
CA MET A 1 -0.85 -2.04 36.47
C MET A 1 0.22 -2.41 35.44
N ARG A 2 1.51 -2.43 35.80
CA ARG A 2 2.58 -2.90 34.89
C ARG A 2 2.58 -4.43 34.97
N VAL A 3 2.07 -5.08 33.93
CA VAL A 3 2.22 -6.54 33.79
C VAL A 3 3.72 -6.81 33.63
N GLN A 4 4.35 -7.35 34.68
CA GLN A 4 5.73 -7.82 34.60
C GLN A 4 5.70 -9.13 33.80
N LEU A 5 6.03 -9.04 32.52
CA LEU A 5 6.19 -10.21 31.68
C LEU A 5 7.42 -10.99 32.13
N ASP A 6 7.29 -12.31 32.23
CA ASP A 6 8.44 -13.16 32.44
C ASP A 6 9.39 -13.07 31.21
N LYS A 7 10.68 -13.38 31.42
CA LYS A 7 11.71 -13.22 30.37
C LYS A 7 11.44 -14.10 29.13
N THR A 8 10.82 -15.25 29.30
CA THR A 8 10.45 -16.18 28.23
C THR A 8 9.30 -15.60 27.42
N ALA A 9 8.24 -15.12 28.07
CA ALA A 9 7.13 -14.43 27.44
C ALA A 9 7.59 -13.17 26.69
N TYR A 10 8.47 -12.35 27.28
CA TYR A 10 9.04 -11.18 26.60
C TYR A 10 9.85 -11.57 25.36
N LYS A 11 10.68 -12.62 25.43
CA LYS A 11 11.47 -13.09 24.29
C LYS A 11 10.59 -13.65 23.17
N PHE A 12 9.52 -14.35 23.52
CA PHE A 12 8.52 -14.86 22.57
C PHE A 12 7.79 -13.70 21.88
N LEU A 13 7.21 -12.77 22.63
CA LEU A 13 6.49 -11.60 22.08
C LEU A 13 7.40 -10.75 21.18
N LYS A 14 8.64 -10.50 21.60
CA LYS A 14 9.62 -9.77 20.78
C LYS A 14 9.97 -10.51 19.49
N LYS A 15 10.09 -11.85 19.54
CA LYS A 15 10.34 -12.68 18.35
C LYS A 15 9.16 -12.63 17.39
N GLU A 16 7.93 -12.81 17.88
CA GLU A 16 6.71 -12.72 17.08
C GLU A 16 6.56 -11.33 16.45
N GLN A 17 6.80 -10.26 17.21
CA GLN A 17 6.80 -8.89 16.70
C GLN A 17 7.77 -8.73 15.53
N THR A 18 9.01 -9.22 15.65
CA THR A 18 9.99 -9.12 14.56
C THR A 18 9.63 -9.96 13.31
N SER A 19 8.90 -11.06 13.48
CA SER A 19 8.40 -11.85 12.35
C SER A 19 7.28 -11.11 11.62
N ILE A 20 6.33 -10.56 12.38
CA ILE A 20 5.22 -9.75 11.85
C ILE A 20 5.77 -8.51 11.15
N ASP A 21 6.72 -7.79 11.74
CA ASP A 21 7.34 -6.61 11.14
C ASP A 21 7.95 -6.94 9.77
N ARG A 22 8.65 -8.08 9.67
CA ARG A 22 9.23 -8.54 8.41
C ARG A 22 8.17 -8.92 7.39
N MET A 23 7.09 -9.59 7.80
CA MET A 23 5.95 -9.88 6.92
C MET A 23 5.26 -8.61 6.45
N MET A 24 5.10 -7.61 7.32
CA MET A 24 4.50 -6.33 6.97
C MET A 24 5.34 -5.53 5.99
N MET A 25 6.68 -5.59 6.09
CA MET A 25 7.56 -5.02 5.08
C MET A 25 7.35 -5.68 3.70
N LEU A 26 7.23 -7.01 3.66
CA LEU A 26 6.99 -7.75 2.42
C LEU A 26 5.60 -7.45 1.86
N VAL A 27 4.55 -7.65 2.66
CA VAL A 27 3.16 -7.46 2.24
C VAL A 27 2.92 -6.03 1.82
N GLY A 28 3.35 -5.04 2.61
CA GLY A 28 3.17 -3.61 2.28
C GLY A 28 3.86 -3.19 0.99
N SER A 29 4.96 -3.86 0.62
CA SER A 29 5.63 -3.61 -0.67
C SER A 29 4.97 -4.34 -1.84
N LEU A 30 4.35 -5.50 -1.60
CA LEU A 30 3.72 -6.33 -2.63
C LEU A 30 2.26 -5.98 -2.90
N THR A 31 1.55 -5.40 -1.93
CA THR A 31 0.12 -5.09 -2.06
C THR A 31 -0.21 -4.16 -3.25
N PRO A 32 0.57 -3.11 -3.54
CA PRO A 32 0.34 -2.27 -4.71
C PRO A 32 0.36 -3.04 -6.03
N LEU A 33 1.09 -4.16 -6.10
CA LEU A 33 1.13 -5.01 -7.31
C LEU A 33 -0.22 -5.69 -7.59
N ALA A 34 -1.11 -5.75 -6.60
CA ALA A 34 -2.48 -6.25 -6.79
C ALA A 34 -3.33 -5.34 -7.70
N THR A 35 -2.88 -4.12 -7.98
CA THR A 35 -3.51 -3.21 -8.96
C THR A 35 -3.12 -3.55 -10.40
N ILE A 36 -2.04 -4.32 -10.63
CA ILE A 36 -1.58 -4.69 -11.97
C ILE A 36 -2.65 -5.41 -12.81
N PRO A 37 -3.37 -6.43 -12.29
CA PRO A 37 -4.48 -7.04 -13.02
C PRO A 37 -5.55 -6.05 -13.47
N GLN A 38 -5.90 -5.06 -12.64
CA GLN A 38 -6.87 -4.02 -12.98
C GLN A 38 -6.38 -3.17 -14.16
N ILE A 39 -5.10 -2.79 -14.17
CA ILE A 39 -4.47 -2.09 -15.30
C ILE A 39 -4.56 -2.95 -16.57
N ILE A 40 -4.16 -4.23 -16.49
CA ILE A 40 -4.20 -5.15 -17.63
C ILE A 40 -5.62 -5.27 -18.18
N THR A 41 -6.65 -5.38 -17.33
CA THR A 41 -8.05 -5.45 -17.74
C THR A 41 -8.47 -4.21 -18.53
N ILE A 42 -8.10 -3.01 -18.06
CA ILE A 42 -8.45 -1.75 -18.76
C ILE A 42 -7.82 -1.70 -20.16
N TYR A 43 -6.51 -1.95 -20.26
CA TYR A 43 -5.80 -1.87 -21.54
C TYR A 43 -6.21 -2.97 -22.52
N SER A 44 -6.54 -4.17 -22.01
CA SER A 44 -6.98 -5.29 -22.85
C SER A 44 -8.41 -5.11 -23.36
N ALA A 45 -9.30 -4.59 -22.51
CA ALA A 45 -10.69 -4.30 -22.89
C ALA A 45 -10.84 -2.96 -23.62
N GLN A 46 -9.82 -2.09 -23.55
CA GLN A 46 -9.87 -0.68 -23.96
C GLN A 46 -11.11 0.03 -23.42
N SER A 47 -11.48 -0.26 -22.18
CA SER A 47 -12.73 0.22 -21.58
C SER A 47 -12.59 0.44 -20.09
N VAL A 48 -13.19 1.54 -19.64
CA VAL A 48 -13.25 1.95 -18.22
C VAL A 48 -14.70 1.96 -17.70
N ALA A 49 -15.63 1.28 -18.37
CA ALA A 49 -17.07 1.33 -18.06
C ALA A 49 -17.41 1.00 -16.60
N ASN A 50 -16.63 0.14 -15.94
CA ASN A 50 -16.82 -0.28 -14.55
C ASN A 50 -15.76 0.31 -13.60
N VAL A 51 -15.01 1.32 -14.04
CA VAL A 51 -13.91 1.92 -13.28
C VAL A 51 -14.32 3.31 -12.83
N SER A 52 -14.47 3.47 -11.51
CA SER A 52 -14.79 4.76 -10.88
C SER A 52 -13.56 5.66 -10.81
N LEU A 53 -13.48 6.71 -11.63
CA LEU A 53 -12.38 7.69 -11.61
C LEU A 53 -12.20 8.31 -10.22
N LEU A 54 -13.30 8.67 -9.56
CA LEU A 54 -13.27 9.28 -8.23
C LEU A 54 -12.57 8.38 -7.21
N THR A 55 -12.78 7.06 -7.28
CA THR A 55 -12.15 6.10 -6.38
C THR A 55 -10.63 6.14 -6.52
N TRP A 56 -10.11 6.10 -7.74
CA TRP A 56 -8.67 6.09 -7.99
C TRP A 56 -7.99 7.42 -7.65
N ILE A 57 -8.65 8.56 -7.91
CA ILE A 57 -8.17 9.87 -7.45
C ILE A 57 -8.10 9.94 -5.92
N LEU A 58 -9.11 9.43 -5.22
CA LEU A 58 -9.11 9.42 -3.75
C LEU A 58 -8.02 8.51 -3.19
N TYR A 59 -7.72 7.38 -3.85
CA TYR A 59 -6.60 6.52 -3.48
C TYR A 59 -5.25 7.21 -3.71
N ASP A 60 -5.04 7.87 -4.85
CA ASP A 60 -3.83 8.67 -5.09
C ASP A 60 -3.64 9.75 -4.02
N LEU A 61 -4.69 10.53 -3.73
CA LEU A 61 -4.64 11.56 -2.68
C LEU A 61 -4.34 10.97 -1.31
N SER A 62 -4.94 9.83 -0.98
CA SER A 62 -4.68 9.13 0.28
C SER A 62 -3.22 8.65 0.35
N SER A 63 -2.68 8.12 -0.75
CA SER A 63 -1.29 7.66 -0.83
C SER A 63 -0.30 8.81 -0.71
N VAL A 64 -0.62 10.00 -1.24
CA VAL A 64 0.18 11.22 -1.03
C VAL A 64 0.18 11.63 0.45
N LEU A 65 -0.97 11.54 1.14
CA LEU A 65 -1.05 11.82 2.59
C LEU A 65 -0.24 10.79 3.39
N PHE A 66 -0.35 9.50 3.07
CA PHE A 66 0.46 8.45 3.71
C PHE A 66 1.95 8.64 3.46
N LEU A 67 2.35 8.98 2.24
CA LEU A 67 3.74 9.27 1.92
C LEU A 67 4.27 10.45 2.75
N SER A 68 3.50 11.53 2.83
CA SER A 68 3.84 12.72 3.62
C SER A 68 4.02 12.36 5.10
N TYR A 69 3.07 11.61 5.67
CA TYR A 69 3.16 11.10 7.04
C TYR A 69 4.38 10.20 7.26
N ALA A 70 4.61 9.26 6.35
CA ALA A 70 5.71 8.31 6.43
C ALA A 70 7.09 8.99 6.39
N ILE A 71 7.24 10.04 5.57
CA ILE A 71 8.46 10.85 5.50
C ILE A 71 8.67 11.59 6.82
N LEU A 72 7.65 12.28 7.33
CA LEU A 72 7.73 13.06 8.58
C LEU A 72 8.12 12.17 9.78
N HIS A 73 7.56 10.97 9.85
CA HIS A 73 7.81 10.01 10.93
C HIS A 73 8.97 9.03 10.65
N LYS A 74 9.68 9.20 9.51
CA LYS A 74 10.81 8.35 9.09
C LYS A 74 10.46 6.85 9.14
N LEU A 75 9.42 6.47 8.39
CA LEU A 75 8.91 5.09 8.29
C LEU A 75 9.23 4.50 6.91
N PRO A 76 10.46 3.97 6.66
CA PRO A 76 10.89 3.57 5.33
C PRO A 76 9.96 2.58 4.61
N PRO A 77 9.42 1.54 5.27
CA PRO A 77 8.49 0.61 4.60
C PRO A 77 7.23 1.30 4.07
N LEU A 78 6.67 2.24 4.83
CA LEU A 78 5.47 2.98 4.43
C LEU A 78 5.79 4.01 3.32
N ILE A 79 6.99 4.60 3.32
CA ILE A 79 7.45 5.47 2.23
C ILE A 79 7.48 4.69 0.91
N ILE A 80 8.15 3.53 0.90
CA ILE A 80 8.27 2.68 -0.30
C ILE A 80 6.89 2.23 -0.79
N SER A 81 6.05 1.75 0.13
CA SER A 81 4.69 1.31 -0.18
C SER A 81 3.84 2.45 -0.77
N SER A 82 3.87 3.63 -0.17
CA SER A 82 3.08 4.78 -0.63
C SER A 82 3.51 5.26 -2.01
N ILE A 83 4.82 5.24 -2.31
CA ILE A 83 5.34 5.56 -3.66
C ILE A 83 4.82 4.54 -4.68
N LEU A 84 4.87 3.24 -4.36
CA LEU A 84 4.36 2.20 -5.25
C LEU A 84 2.86 2.35 -5.51
N TRP A 85 2.06 2.68 -4.49
CA TRP A 85 0.64 2.97 -4.63
C TRP A 85 0.37 4.13 -5.58
N ILE A 86 1.05 5.27 -5.38
CA ILE A 86 0.91 6.43 -6.27
C ILE A 86 1.20 6.03 -7.73
N ILE A 87 2.26 5.25 -7.98
CA ILE A 87 2.60 4.83 -9.35
C ILE A 87 1.48 4.00 -9.98
N VAL A 88 0.95 3.00 -9.28
CA VAL A 88 -0.05 2.08 -9.85
C VAL A 88 -1.44 2.71 -9.94
N ASP A 89 -1.84 3.51 -8.96
CA ASP A 89 -3.15 4.17 -8.94
C ASP A 89 -3.20 5.28 -9.99
N SER A 90 -2.13 6.08 -10.12
CA SER A 90 -1.99 7.06 -11.19
C SER A 90 -1.99 6.41 -12.57
N ALA A 91 -1.43 5.21 -12.73
CA ALA A 91 -1.52 4.47 -13.98
C ALA A 91 -2.98 4.12 -14.36
N VAL A 92 -3.81 3.78 -13.36
CA VAL A 92 -5.25 3.57 -13.59
C VAL A 92 -5.96 4.88 -13.95
N VAL A 93 -5.65 5.98 -13.26
CA VAL A 93 -6.22 7.31 -13.58
C VAL A 93 -5.86 7.73 -15.01
N ILE A 94 -4.61 7.56 -15.42
CA ILE A 94 -4.15 7.86 -16.79
C ILE A 94 -4.89 6.97 -17.80
N ALA A 95 -4.98 5.66 -17.53
CA ALA A 95 -5.71 4.73 -18.40
C ALA A 95 -7.19 5.12 -18.52
N TRP A 96 -7.79 5.60 -17.43
CA TRP A 96 -9.17 6.11 -17.44
C TRP A 96 -9.33 7.23 -18.46
N PHE A 97 -8.45 8.24 -18.47
CA PHE A 97 -8.52 9.34 -19.45
C PHE A 97 -8.26 8.90 -20.90
N ILE A 98 -7.50 7.83 -21.11
CA ILE A 98 -7.19 7.32 -22.46
C ILE A 98 -8.37 6.54 -23.07
N PHE A 99 -9.10 5.78 -22.27
CA PHE A 99 -10.14 4.83 -22.73
C PHE A 99 -11.57 5.20 -22.32
N HIS A 100 -11.82 6.45 -21.91
CA HIS A 100 -13.17 6.94 -21.60
C HIS A 100 -14.00 7.23 -22.86
#